data_AF-A0A8T4HR44-F1
#
_entry.id   AF-A0A8T4HR44-F1
#
_cell.length_a   1.000
_cell.length_b   1.000
_cell.length_c   1.000
_cell.angle_alpha   90.00
_cell.angle_beta   90.00
_cell.angle_gamma   90.00
#
_symmetry.space_group_name_H-M   'P 1'
#
loop_
_entity.id
_entity.type
_entity.pdbx_description
1 polymer ?
#
loop_
_entity_poly.entity_id
_entity_poly.type
_entity_poly.pdbx_seq_one_letter_code
_entity_poly.pdbx_strand_id
1 'polypeptide(L)'
;MIAGLKPMEIVLILLVILLLFGAKKLPDMARSLGKSARILKSEAKQMKKEGSSDTEADKSGEAQQSAPRTIQAAPGDVATSRPVTEPADQPKQS
;
A
#
# COMPACT_ATOMS: atom_id res chain seq x y z
N MET A 1 33.28 -25.02 2.11
CA MET A 1 33.28 -24.85 0.63
C MET A 1 31.97 -24.21 0.15
N ILE A 2 31.64 -22.98 0.57
CA ILE A 2 30.55 -22.15 -0.05
C ILE A 2 30.83 -20.64 0.18
N ALA A 3 32.10 -20.23 0.13
CA ALA A 3 32.48 -18.85 0.35
C ALA A 3 32.60 -18.11 -0.99
N GLY A 4 31.61 -17.25 -1.26
CA GLY A 4 31.79 -16.13 -2.19
C GLY A 4 31.07 -16.29 -3.52
N LEU A 5 29.73 -16.25 -3.50
CA LEU A 5 29.02 -15.62 -4.62
C LEU A 5 29.62 -14.22 -4.75
N LYS A 6 30.39 -14.00 -5.83
CA LYS A 6 31.02 -12.70 -6.05
C LYS A 6 29.89 -11.69 -6.17
N PRO A 7 29.89 -10.59 -5.41
CA PRO A 7 28.85 -9.56 -5.48
C PRO A 7 28.55 -9.11 -6.92
N MET A 8 29.55 -9.17 -7.80
CA MET A 8 29.41 -8.90 -9.23
C MET A 8 28.41 -9.80 -9.98
N GLU A 9 28.30 -11.07 -9.61
CA GLU A 9 27.42 -12.03 -10.29
C GLU A 9 25.95 -11.77 -9.93
N ILE A 10 25.69 -11.42 -8.66
CA ILE A 10 24.36 -10.98 -8.20
C ILE A 10 23.95 -9.68 -8.92
N VAL A 11 24.87 -8.74 -9.09
CA VAL A 11 24.60 -7.49 -9.82
C VAL A 11 24.25 -7.78 -11.28
N LEU A 12 24.96 -8.71 -11.94
CA LEU A 12 24.66 -9.09 -13.33
C LEU A 12 23.27 -9.72 -13.46
N ILE A 13 22.89 -10.61 -12.54
CA ILE A 13 21.55 -11.22 -12.53
C ILE A 13 20.47 -10.17 -12.29
N LEU A 14 20.67 -9.26 -11.33
CA LEU A 14 19.75 -8.16 -11.09
C LEU A 14 19.61 -7.25 -12.31
N LEU A 15 20.70 -7.00 -13.04
CA LEU A 15 20.67 -6.21 -14.27
C LEU A 15 19.79 -6.88 -15.32
N VAL A 16 19.95 -8.19 -15.54
CA VAL A 16 19.11 -8.96 -16.48
C VAL A 16 17.64 -8.94 -16.06
N ILE A 17 17.34 -9.15 -14.78
CA ILE A 17 15.97 -9.06 -14.25
C ILE A 17 15.40 -7.65 -14.44
N LEU A 18 16.20 -6.60 -14.22
CA LEU A 18 15.77 -5.21 -14.46
C LEU A 18 15.50 -4.93 -15.94
N LEU A 19 16.23 -5.56 -16.86
CA LEU A 19 15.97 -5.45 -18.31
C LEU A 19 14.66 -6.15 -18.71
N LEU A 20 14.39 -7.34 -18.14
CA LEU A 20 13.18 -8.13 -18.42
C LEU A 20 11.92 -7.49 -17.82
N PHE A 21 11.97 -7.10 -16.54
CA PHE A 21 10.81 -6.62 -15.79
C PHE A 21 10.73 -5.09 -15.73
N GLY A 22 11.86 -4.39 -15.86
CA GLY A 22 11.94 -2.93 -15.71
C GLY A 22 12.19 -2.49 -14.25
N ALA A 23 12.92 -1.38 -14.09
CA ALA A 23 13.26 -0.80 -12.78
C ALA A 23 12.04 -0.41 -11.93
N LYS A 24 10.87 -0.14 -12.55
CA LYS A 24 9.64 0.23 -11.83
C LYS A 24 8.81 -0.98 -11.40
N LYS A 25 8.95 -2.15 -12.03
CA LYS A 25 8.14 -3.34 -11.71
C LYS A 25 8.72 -4.17 -10.57
N LEU A 26 10.06 -4.23 -10.44
CA LEU A 26 10.69 -4.92 -9.31
C LEU A 26 10.26 -4.38 -7.94
N PRO A 27 10.30 -3.06 -7.67
CA PRO A 27 9.86 -2.52 -6.38
C PRO A 27 8.35 -2.61 -6.18
N ASP A 28 7.57 -2.55 -7.27
CA ASP A 28 6.11 -2.66 -7.20
C ASP A 28 5.67 -4.08 -6.83
N MET A 29 6.27 -5.10 -7.47
CA MET A 29 6.08 -6.51 -7.13
C MET A 29 6.58 -6.82 -5.72
N ALA A 30 7.73 -6.29 -5.30
CA ALA A 30 8.21 -6.46 -3.93
C ALA A 30 7.26 -5.83 -2.90
N ARG A 31 6.66 -4.66 -3.20
CA ARG A 31 5.70 -3.99 -2.32
C ARG A 31 4.37 -4.74 -2.23
N SER A 32 3.82 -5.23 -3.34
CA SER A 32 2.59 -6.01 -3.31
C SER A 32 2.78 -7.36 -2.62
N LEU A 33 3.84 -8.08 -2.96
CA LEU A 33 4.20 -9.36 -2.33
C LEU A 33 4.53 -9.18 -0.85
N GLY A 34 5.22 -8.10 -0.47
CA GLY A 34 5.54 -7.78 0.91
C GLY A 34 4.29 -7.51 1.76
N LYS A 35 3.26 -6.87 1.20
CA LYS A 35 1.97 -6.68 1.89
C LYS A 35 1.28 -8.02 2.14
N SER A 36 1.17 -8.89 1.13
CA SER A 36 0.59 -10.23 1.29
C SER A 36 1.39 -11.08 2.26
N ALA A 37 2.73 -11.09 2.14
CA ALA A 37 3.62 -11.82 3.03
C ALA A 37 3.56 -11.31 4.47
N ARG A 38 3.32 -10.01 4.71
CA ARG A 38 3.16 -9.44 6.06
C ARG A 38 1.88 -9.96 6.72
N ILE A 39 0.77 -10.00 5.99
CA ILE A 39 -0.51 -10.51 6.50
C ILE A 39 -0.36 -12.00 6.84
N LEU A 40 0.14 -12.79 5.89
CA LEU A 40 0.37 -14.23 6.08
C LEU A 40 1.36 -14.50 7.22
N LYS A 41 2.42 -13.70 7.37
CA LYS A 41 3.39 -13.84 8.46
C LYS A 41 2.77 -13.48 9.81
N SER A 42 1.91 -12.47 9.89
CA SER A 42 1.20 -12.11 11.13
C SER A 42 0.24 -13.21 11.57
N GLU A 43 -0.56 -13.74 10.65
CA GLU A 43 -1.48 -14.85 10.93
C GLU A 43 -0.71 -16.13 11.29
N ALA A 44 0.33 -16.48 10.51
CA ALA A 44 1.20 -17.62 10.82
C ALA A 44 1.93 -17.46 12.15
N LYS A 45 2.29 -16.23 12.54
CA LYS A 45 2.92 -15.96 13.85
C LYS A 45 1.91 -16.09 14.98
N GLN A 46 0.66 -15.70 14.80
CA GLN A 46 -0.39 -15.92 15.81
C GLN A 46 -0.68 -17.42 16.00
N MET A 47 -0.84 -18.18 14.91
CA MET A 47 -1.00 -19.65 14.99
C MET A 47 0.20 -20.32 15.67
N LYS A 48 1.43 -19.86 15.39
CA LYS A 48 2.64 -20.39 16.02
C LYS A 48 2.77 -19.98 17.50
N LYS A 49 2.22 -18.82 17.88
CA LYS A 49 2.24 -18.31 19.26
C LYS A 49 1.19 -18.97 20.15
N GLU A 50 0.07 -19.41 19.60
CA GLU A 50 -0.94 -20.22 20.32
C GLU A 50 -0.44 -21.63 20.66
N GLY A 51 0.51 -22.16 19.88
CA GLY A 51 1.16 -23.46 20.16
C GLY A 51 2.47 -23.39 20.97
N SER A 52 2.96 -22.19 21.29
CA SER A 52 4.23 -21.99 21.99
C SER A 52 4.15 -20.70 22.80
N SER A 53 3.58 -20.81 24.01
CA SER A 53 3.59 -19.71 24.96
C SER A 53 5.02 -19.31 25.30
N ASP A 54 5.23 -18.00 25.19
CA ASP A 54 6.29 -17.18 25.80
C ASP A 54 7.51 -16.79 24.94
N THR A 55 7.88 -15.51 25.08
CA THR A 55 9.08 -14.84 24.56
C THR A 55 9.09 -14.42 23.08
N GLU A 56 8.59 -13.20 22.83
CA GLU A 56 9.35 -12.09 22.22
C GLU A 56 8.42 -10.99 21.69
N ALA A 57 8.36 -9.92 22.48
CA ALA A 57 7.93 -8.61 22.06
C ALA A 57 8.95 -8.03 21.06
N ASP A 58 8.38 -7.54 19.96
CA ASP A 58 8.75 -6.28 19.32
C ASP A 58 10.23 -6.01 19.06
N LYS A 59 10.63 -6.22 17.80
CA LYS A 59 11.62 -5.40 17.12
C LYS A 59 11.45 -5.59 15.62
N SER A 60 10.87 -4.60 14.95
CA SER A 60 11.53 -3.87 13.86
C SER A 60 10.51 -3.07 13.04
N GLY A 61 10.54 -1.76 13.23
CA GLY A 61 10.75 -0.83 12.13
C GLY A 61 9.52 -0.42 11.33
N GLU A 62 8.97 0.71 11.75
CA GLU A 62 8.36 1.68 10.85
C GLU A 62 9.16 1.80 9.53
N ALA A 63 8.49 1.54 8.41
CA ALA A 63 8.84 2.13 7.13
C ALA A 63 7.63 2.95 6.67
N GLN A 64 7.46 4.08 7.36
CA GLN A 64 6.74 5.22 6.84
C GLN A 64 7.47 5.70 5.57
N GLN A 65 6.91 5.43 4.38
CA GLN A 65 6.77 6.45 3.31
C GLN A 65 6.00 5.89 2.10
N SER A 66 4.69 6.12 2.10
CA SER A 66 3.97 6.59 0.92
C SER A 66 2.73 7.27 1.48
N ALA A 67 2.92 8.54 1.84
CA ALA A 67 1.88 9.42 2.34
C ALA A 67 0.62 9.26 1.46
N PRO A 68 -0.56 8.98 2.03
CA PRO A 68 -1.78 9.32 1.34
C PRO A 68 -1.78 10.86 1.29
N ARG A 69 -1.44 11.45 0.14
CA ARG A 69 -1.90 12.81 -0.16
C ARG A 69 -3.42 12.73 -0.34
N THR A 70 -4.11 12.57 0.79
CA THR A 70 -5.55 12.71 0.89
C THR A 70 -5.83 14.20 0.80
N ILE A 71 -6.24 14.62 -0.40
CA ILE A 71 -7.15 15.71 -0.73
C ILE A 71 -7.33 16.73 0.40
N GLN A 72 -6.58 17.85 0.35
CA GLN A 72 -7.00 19.07 1.00
C GLN A 72 -7.95 19.80 0.05
N ALA A 73 -9.24 19.46 0.11
CA ALA A 73 -10.27 20.38 -0.36
C ALA A 73 -10.32 21.52 0.67
N ALA A 74 -9.88 22.71 0.28
CA ALA A 74 -10.09 23.91 1.08
C ALA A 74 -11.62 24.12 1.24
N PRO A 75 -12.15 24.20 2.46
CA PRO A 75 -13.53 24.61 2.67
C PRO A 75 -13.64 26.11 2.40
N GLY A 76 -14.37 26.45 1.34
CA GLY A 76 -14.74 27.84 1.03
C GLY A 76 -14.00 28.39 -0.19
N ASP A 77 -14.58 28.20 -1.37
CA ASP A 77 -14.92 29.27 -2.32
C ASP A 77 -15.54 28.64 -3.58
N VAL A 78 -16.87 28.54 -3.62
CA VAL A 78 -17.70 28.76 -4.82
C VAL A 78 -19.10 29.07 -4.32
N ALA A 79 -19.19 30.21 -3.66
CA ALA A 79 -20.41 31.00 -3.74
C ALA A 79 -20.66 31.30 -5.22
N THR A 80 -21.49 30.49 -5.90
CA THR A 80 -22.42 30.84 -7.00
C THR A 80 -23.09 29.55 -7.48
N SER A 81 -23.91 28.94 -6.64
CA SER A 81 -25.09 28.22 -7.14
C SER A 81 -26.25 29.17 -6.89
N ARG A 82 -26.57 29.97 -7.92
CA ARG A 82 -27.79 30.79 -7.95
C ARG A 82 -28.97 29.94 -7.45
N PRO A 83 -29.75 30.38 -6.46
CA PRO A 83 -31.05 29.77 -6.22
C PRO A 83 -31.91 30.07 -7.46
N VAL A 84 -32.14 29.07 -8.31
CA VAL A 84 -33.24 29.15 -9.27
C VAL A 84 -34.51 29.14 -8.43
N THR A 85 -35.05 30.34 -8.28
CA THR A 85 -36.43 30.55 -7.87
C THR A 85 -37.25 30.31 -9.14
N GLU A 86 -38.01 29.22 -9.19
CA GLU A 86 -39.17 29.12 -10.07
C GLU A 86 -40.27 28.37 -9.30
N PRO A 87 -41.31 29.08 -8.83
CA PRO A 87 -42.47 28.53 -8.15
C PRO A 87 -43.60 28.25 -9.16
N ALA A 88 -44.02 26.99 -9.29
CA ALA A 88 -45.41 26.55 -9.52
C ALA A 88 -45.45 25.17 -10.19
N ASP A 89 -45.64 24.12 -9.41
CA ASP A 89 -46.55 23.06 -9.84
C ASP A 89 -47.17 22.37 -8.62
N GLN A 90 -48.46 22.63 -8.42
CA GLN A 90 -49.26 22.08 -7.33
C GLN A 90 -49.69 20.64 -7.66
N PRO A 91 -49.70 19.72 -6.68
CA PRO A 91 -50.36 18.44 -6.85
C PRO A 91 -51.89 18.62 -6.73
N LYS A 92 -52.62 18.27 -7.78
CA LYS A 92 -54.07 17.96 -7.74
C LYS A 92 -54.19 16.55 -8.31
N GLN A 93 -54.26 15.50 -7.48
CA GLN A 93 -55.49 15.01 -6.84
C GLN A 93 -56.68 15.03 -7.80
N SER A 94 -56.92 13.90 -8.46
CA SER A 94 -58.16 13.50 -9.14
C SER A 94 -58.24 11.98 -9.09
#